data_AF-A0A7I3Z9Y7-F1
#
_entry.id   AF-A0A7I3Z9Y7-F1
#
_cell.length_a   1.000
_cell.length_b   1.000
_cell.length_c   1.000
_cell.angle_alpha   90.00
_cell.angle_beta   90.00
_cell.angle_gamma   90.00
#
_symmetry.space_group_name_H-M   'P 1'
#
loop_
_entity.id
_entity.type
_entity.pdbx_description
1 polymer ?
#
loop_
_entity_poly.entity_id
_entity_poly.type
_entity_poly.pdbx_seq_one_letter_code
_entity_poly.pdbx_strand_id
1 'polypeptide(L)' 'MEECSSLTSLPNELGNLTSLTTLKMEGYSSLTSLPNELDNLTSLSYINIKRCSSLISLSKKMVITFLE' A
#
# COMPACT_ATOMS: atom_id res chain seq x y z
N MET A 1 14.51 -9.69 11.09
CA MET A 1 13.28 -9.47 10.30
C MET A 1 13.72 -9.46 8.85
N GLU A 2 13.48 -10.57 8.15
CA GLU A 2 13.90 -10.75 6.76
C GLU A 2 13.17 -9.74 5.87
N GLU A 3 13.91 -9.09 4.98
CA GLU A 3 13.33 -8.23 3.96
C GLU A 3 12.67 -9.12 2.91
N CYS A 4 11.39 -8.90 2.66
CA CYS A 4 10.67 -9.62 1.62
C CYS A 4 10.99 -8.97 0.27
N SER A 5 11.97 -9.55 -0.43
CA SER A 5 12.50 -9.05 -1.69
C SER A 5 11.82 -9.64 -2.94
N SER A 6 10.81 -10.51 -2.79
CA SER A 6 10.10 -11.10 -3.93
C SER A 6 8.78 -10.39 -4.26
N LEU A 7 8.19 -9.67 -3.31
CA LEU A 7 6.90 -9.04 -3.51
C LEU A 7 7.06 -7.73 -4.28
N THR A 8 6.61 -7.71 -5.54
CA THR A 8 6.72 -6.54 -6.43
C THR A 8 5.46 -5.67 -6.45
N SER A 9 4.30 -6.26 -6.16
CA SER A 9 2.99 -5.60 -6.07
C SER A 9 2.10 -6.28 -5.02
N LEU A 10 1.13 -5.57 -4.48
CA LEU A 10 0.05 -6.17 -3.68
C LEU A 10 -1.06 -6.74 -4.58
N PRO A 11 -1.79 -7.76 -4.12
CA PRO A 11 -2.96 -8.28 -4.83
C PRO A 11 -4.09 -7.25 -4.92
N ASN A 12 -4.80 -7.26 -6.04
CA ASN A 12 -5.94 -6.36 -6.29
C ASN A 12 -7.12 -6.67 -5.36
N GLU A 13 -7.24 -7.92 -4.92
CA GLU A 13 -8.26 -8.40 -3.98
C GLU A 13 -8.19 -7.69 -2.63
N LEU A 14 -7.06 -7.06 -2.31
CA LEU A 14 -6.93 -6.23 -1.11
C LEU A 14 -7.97 -5.10 -1.11
N GLY A 15 -8.36 -4.58 -2.27
CA GLY A 15 -9.42 -3.57 -2.40
C GLY A 15 -10.81 -4.04 -1.96
N ASN A 16 -11.02 -5.35 -1.81
CA ASN A 16 -12.29 -5.89 -1.30
C ASN A 16 -12.43 -5.74 0.22
N LEU A 17 -11.36 -5.38 0.93
CA LEU A 17 -11.37 -5.19 2.38
C LEU A 17 -11.93 -3.82 2.77
N THR A 18 -13.14 -3.48 2.36
CA THR A 18 -13.75 -2.14 2.53
C THR A 18 -13.82 -1.66 3.99
N SER A 19 -13.84 -2.59 4.95
CA SER A 19 -13.80 -2.32 6.40
C SER A 19 -12.39 -2.19 6.98
N LEU A 20 -11.32 -2.35 6.19
CA LEU A 20 -9.95 -2.24 6.66
C LEU A 20 -9.66 -0.79 7.08
N THR A 21 -9.27 -0.59 8.33
CA THR A 21 -8.96 0.74 8.89
C THR A 21 -7.47 1.03 8.93
N THR A 22 -6.63 0.01 8.96
CA THR A 22 -5.18 0.12 9.15
C THR A 22 -4.45 -0.79 8.17
N LEU A 23 -3.52 -0.23 7.39
CA LEU A 23 -2.58 -0.97 6.53
C LEU A 23 -1.15 -0.73 7.01
N LYS A 24 -0.45 -1.78 7.44
CA LYS A 24 0.95 -1.71 7.87
C LYS A 24 1.80 -2.66 7.03
N MET A 25 2.88 -2.13 6.46
CA MET A 25 3.83 -2.89 5.64
C MET A 25 5.25 -2.50 6.02
N GLU A 26 6.12 -3.49 6.20
CA GLU A 26 7.52 -3.23 6.53
C GLU A 26 8.45 -4.21 5.83
N GLY A 27 9.51 -3.68 5.19
CA GLY A 27 10.61 -4.49 4.66
C GLY A 27 10.35 -5.10 3.29
N TYR A 28 9.44 -4.53 2.48
CA TYR A 28 9.21 -4.97 1.10
C TYR A 28 10.10 -4.18 0.14
N SER A 29 11.37 -4.58 0.03
CA SER A 29 12.39 -3.85 -0.72
C SER A 29 12.20 -3.91 -2.24
N SER A 30 11.44 -4.87 -2.76
CA SER A 30 11.11 -4.99 -4.20
C SER A 30 9.72 -4.48 -4.57
N LEU A 31 8.92 -4.03 -3.60
CA LEU A 31 7.58 -3.50 -3.85
C LEU A 31 7.73 -2.16 -4.56
N THR A 32 7.25 -2.07 -5.80
CA THR A 32 7.43 -0.88 -6.65
C THR A 32 6.20 0.03 -6.68
N SER A 33 5.01 -0.55 -6.51
CA SER A 33 3.75 0.16 -6.55
C SER A 33 2.69 -0.46 -5.66
N LEU A 34 1.77 0.37 -5.18
CA LEU A 34 0.50 -0.07 -4.60
C LEU A 34 -0.60 -0.12 -5.67
N PRO A 35 -1.51 -1.11 -5.64
CA PRO A 35 -2.60 -1.23 -6.60
C PRO A 35 -3.63 -0.10 -6.43
N ASN A 36 -4.28 0.29 -7.52
CA ASN A 36 -5.34 1.31 -7.49
C ASN A 36 -6.56 0.84 -6.71
N GLU A 37 -6.75 -0.47 -6.58
CA GLU A 37 -7.82 -1.11 -5.83
C GLU A 37 -7.76 -0.78 -4.33
N LEU A 38 -6.63 -0.29 -3.80
CA LEU A 38 -6.59 0.30 -2.45
C LEU A 38 -7.52 1.50 -2.30
N ASP A 39 -7.90 2.15 -3.39
CA ASP A 39 -8.83 3.28 -3.37
C ASP A 39 -10.23 2.84 -2.89
N ASN A 40 -10.56 1.55 -3.07
CA ASN A 40 -11.80 0.92 -2.59
C ASN A 40 -11.82 0.72 -1.06
N LEU A 41 -10.69 0.90 -0.38
CA LEU A 41 -10.61 0.86 1.08
C LEU A 41 -11.18 2.15 1.66
N THR A 42 -12.51 2.23 1.72
CA THR A 42 -13.23 3.43 2.15
C THR A 42 -13.06 3.71 3.64
N SER A 43 -12.84 2.68 4.46
CA SER A 43 -12.66 2.82 5.92
C SER A 43 -11.20 3.02 6.34
N LEU A 44 -10.25 2.99 5.40
CA LEU A 44 -8.83 3.07 5.69
C LEU A 44 -8.47 4.47 6.16
N SER A 45 -8.03 4.57 7.42
CA SER A 45 -7.67 5.83 8.06
C SER A 45 -6.19 5.91 8.42
N TYR A 46 -5.48 4.78 8.44
CA TYR A 46 -4.07 4.74 8.78
C TYR A 46 -3.27 3.84 7.84
N ILE A 47 -2.22 4.39 7.26
CA ILE A 47 -1.23 3.67 6.46
C ILE A 47 0.16 3.91 7.04
N ASN A 48 0.92 2.84 7.24
CA ASN A 48 2.32 2.93 7.63
C ASN A 48 3.15 1.96 6.79
N ILE A 49 4.04 2.52 5.98
CA ILE A 49 4.92 1.79 5.08
C ILE A 49 6.35 2.12 5.48
N LYS A 50 7.11 1.10 5.89
CA LYS A 50 8.50 1.24 6.36
C LYS A 50 9.43 0.35 5.56
N ARG A 51 10.67 0.78 5.35
CA ARG A 51 11.72 -0.04 4.72
C ARG A 51 11.29 -0.65 3.36
N CYS A 52 10.48 0.08 2.58
CA CYS A 52 10.11 -0.29 1.20
C CYS A 52 10.90 0.60 0.24
N SER A 53 12.16 0.27 0.01
CA SER A 53 13.13 1.14 -0.68
C SER A 53 12.84 1.34 -2.18
N SER A 54 12.15 0.40 -2.82
CA SER A 54 11.82 0.50 -4.25
C SER A 54 10.42 1.06 -4.53
N LEU A 55 9.68 1.48 -3.50
CA LEU A 55 8.30 1.98 -3.68
C LEU A 55 8.33 3.37 -4.31
N ILE A 56 7.87 3.46 -5.56
CA ILE A 56 7.89 4.69 -6.36
C ILE A 56 6.48 5.28 -6.52
N SER A 57 5.44 4.43 -6.42
CA SER A 57 4.05 4.83 -6.62
C SER A 57 3.14 4.33 -5.50
N LEU A 58 2.35 5.24 -4.95
CA LEU A 58 1.18 4.91 -4.12
C LEU A 58 -0.06 4.72 -5.00
N SER A 59 -1.20 4.35 -4.40
CA SER A 59 -2.49 4.36 -5.09
C SER A 59 -2.95 5.80 -5.35
N LYS A 60 -3.79 6.01 -6.37
CA LYS A 60 -4.22 7.35 -6.79
C LYS A 60 -4.89 8.12 -5.66
N LYS A 61 -5.77 7.47 -4.88
CA LYS A 61 -6.44 8.12 -3.73
C LYS A 61 -5.44 8.64 -2.71
N MET A 62 -4.42 7.85 -2.36
CA MET A 62 -3.42 8.29 -1.39
C MET A 62 -2.65 9.50 -1.90
N VAL A 63 -2.23 9.53 -3.18
CA VAL A 63 -1.53 10.68 -3.76
C VAL A 63 -2.40 11.93 -3.75
N ILE A 64 -3.70 11.82 -4.06
CA ILE A 64 -4.64 12.95 -4.03
C ILE A 64 -4.81 13.46 -2.58
N THR A 65 -4.95 12.59 -1.59
CA THR A 65 -5.12 12.98 -0.17
C THR A 65 -3.91 13.72 0.43
N PHE A 66 -2.72 13.66 -0.19
CA PHE A 66 -1.54 14.44 0.23
C PHE A 66 -1.36 15.77 -0.52
N LEU A 67 -2.14 16.01 -1.59
CA LEU A 67 -2.01 17.18 -2.46
C LEU A 67 -3.15 18.20 -2.32
N GLU A 68 -4.16 17.91 -1.51
CA GLU A 68 -5.22 18.84 -1.07
C GLU A 68 -4.98 19.30 0.37
#